data_AF-A0A957FQG7-F1
#
_entry.id   AF-A0A957FQG7-F1
#
_cell.length_a   1.000
_cell.length_b   1.000
_cell.length_c   1.000
_cell.angle_alpha   90.00
_cell.angle_beta   90.00
_cell.angle_gamma   90.00
#
_symmetry.space_group_name_H-M   'P 1'
#
loop_
_entity.id
_entity.type
_entity.pdbx_description
1 polymer ?
#
loop_
_entity_poly.entity_id
_entity_poly.type
_entity_poly.pdbx_seq_one_letter_code
_entity_poly.pdbx_strand_id
1 'polypeptide(L)'
;YLEIIQSTPAIADLNENGTPDIFHGTGTFYHVNSPDHPTYGFRVFGLNNNGTTLSGWNGGKVTNNTTPASPAIGDIAGDNRPELIMGDNSGRIFAWNADGSLVSGFPMIPKTYNGQTHNFDVGLSFVLGDIDNDNKQEIIFNMKSSVVIVDGNGQQLTTSNSGADGKPGYTTGGWLVNTPALGDVDDDGRLELIVHDSTLYVWDLPNSNLDTDWPMFKHDAERTSRANRPGTLGPVTNEMFVIPAAGATQANGAIGITNLGDEPLNWSASDSLAHHNVDLILSSGQIAGHGYASVNLVIDDLPDFGIGWHDLGDITVTTTTLSGDPAGSAQINLQLFIGNSTQIFLPMAPKP
;
A
#
# COMPACT_ATOMS: atom_id res chain seq x y z
N TYR A 1 29.60 9.23 -15.76
CA TYR A 1 28.65 8.71 -14.76
C TYR A 1 29.37 8.60 -13.44
N LEU A 2 29.22 9.60 -12.56
CA LEU A 2 29.89 9.71 -11.26
C LEU A 2 28.90 9.56 -10.08
N GLU A 3 27.79 8.88 -10.33
CA GLU A 3 26.75 8.60 -9.35
C GLU A 3 26.97 7.21 -8.73
N ILE A 4 26.69 7.14 -7.44
CA ILE A 4 26.66 5.88 -6.69
C ILE A 4 25.28 5.69 -6.09
N ILE A 5 24.78 4.47 -6.15
CA ILE A 5 23.59 4.08 -5.38
C ILE A 5 24.11 3.73 -3.98
N GLN A 6 23.69 4.50 -2.98
CA GLN A 6 24.11 4.31 -1.58
C GLN A 6 23.01 3.67 -0.72
N SER A 7 21.76 3.79 -1.16
CA SER A 7 20.59 3.21 -0.51
C SER A 7 20.37 1.76 -0.96
N THR A 8 19.70 0.96 -0.13
CA THR A 8 19.10 -0.29 -0.62
C THR A 8 17.72 0.03 -1.22
N PRO A 9 17.34 -0.57 -2.36
CA PRO A 9 16.08 -0.21 -3.01
C PRO A 9 14.86 -0.67 -2.19
N ALA A 10 13.74 0.03 -2.37
CA ALA A 10 12.41 -0.39 -1.97
C ALA A 10 11.55 -0.63 -3.22
N ILE A 11 10.57 -1.52 -3.10
CA ILE A 11 9.69 -1.96 -4.16
C ILE A 11 8.25 -1.82 -3.66
N ALA A 12 7.39 -1.17 -4.43
CA ALA A 12 5.96 -1.08 -4.14
C ALA A 12 5.22 -0.65 -5.39
N ASP A 13 3.97 -1.05 -5.54
CA ASP A 13 3.09 -0.47 -6.56
C ASP A 13 2.52 0.87 -6.06
N LEU A 14 3.31 1.93 -6.21
CA LEU A 14 3.01 3.25 -5.63
C LEU A 14 1.89 3.94 -6.41
N ASN A 15 1.81 3.72 -7.73
CA ASN A 15 0.81 4.34 -8.61
C ASN A 15 -0.47 3.51 -8.80
N GLU A 16 -0.56 2.37 -8.12
CA GLU A 16 -1.70 1.47 -8.10
C GLU A 16 -2.08 0.85 -9.45
N ASN A 17 -1.11 0.67 -10.35
CA ASN A 17 -1.36 0.17 -11.70
C ASN A 17 -1.35 -1.36 -11.84
N GLY A 18 -1.11 -2.07 -10.74
CA GLY A 18 -1.01 -3.53 -10.68
C GLY A 18 0.39 -4.08 -10.87
N THR A 19 1.41 -3.23 -10.97
CA THR A 19 2.80 -3.63 -11.14
C THR A 19 3.73 -2.87 -10.21
N PRO A 20 4.72 -3.54 -9.59
CA PRO A 20 5.60 -2.89 -8.63
C PRO A 20 6.56 -1.90 -9.29
N ASP A 21 6.70 -0.73 -8.68
CA ASP A 21 7.71 0.29 -8.96
C ASP A 21 8.95 0.07 -8.08
N ILE A 22 10.08 0.67 -8.48
CA ILE A 22 11.40 0.55 -7.84
C ILE A 22 11.86 1.93 -7.40
N PHE A 23 12.25 2.06 -6.13
CA PHE A 23 12.70 3.31 -5.53
C PHE A 23 14.09 3.20 -4.94
N HIS A 24 14.95 4.18 -5.22
CA HIS A 24 16.28 4.27 -4.61
C HIS A 24 16.81 5.70 -4.57
N GLY A 25 17.58 6.01 -3.54
CA GLY A 25 18.39 7.23 -3.41
C GLY A 25 19.77 7.13 -4.06
N THR A 26 20.32 8.27 -4.46
CA THR A 26 21.66 8.41 -5.04
C THR A 26 22.61 9.24 -4.17
N GLY A 27 23.90 9.07 -4.44
CA GLY A 27 24.97 9.89 -3.89
C GLY A 27 26.03 10.23 -4.94
N THR A 28 27.11 10.87 -4.50
CA THR A 28 28.24 11.23 -5.36
C THR A 28 29.50 10.42 -4.99
N PHE A 29 30.27 9.99 -6.00
CA PHE A 29 31.53 9.25 -5.77
C PHE A 29 32.64 10.14 -5.15
N TYR A 30 32.60 11.47 -5.40
CA TYR A 30 33.41 12.47 -4.71
C TYR A 30 32.50 13.53 -4.09
N HIS A 31 32.74 13.92 -2.83
CA HIS A 31 31.92 14.86 -2.03
C HIS A 31 31.96 16.33 -2.52
N VAL A 32 32.30 16.58 -3.77
CA VAL A 32 32.47 17.90 -4.34
C VAL A 32 32.01 17.83 -5.78
N ASN A 33 30.88 18.48 -6.07
CA ASN A 33 30.30 18.78 -7.38
C ASN A 33 30.85 17.93 -8.53
N SER A 34 30.07 16.95 -9.02
CA SER A 34 30.29 16.45 -10.38
C SER A 34 30.27 17.68 -11.29
N PRO A 35 31.40 18.13 -11.87
CA PRO A 35 31.46 19.42 -12.55
C PRO A 35 30.54 19.50 -13.78
N ASP A 36 30.13 18.33 -14.25
CA ASP A 36 29.23 18.04 -15.36
C ASP A 36 27.77 17.79 -14.92
N HIS A 37 27.52 17.35 -13.68
CA HIS A 37 26.20 16.88 -13.23
C HIS A 37 25.90 17.13 -11.72
N PRO A 38 26.02 18.37 -11.20
CA PRO A 38 25.90 18.67 -9.76
C PRO A 38 24.50 18.43 -9.18
N THR A 39 23.49 18.17 -10.02
CA THR A 39 22.09 17.96 -9.64
C THR A 39 21.60 16.52 -9.82
N TYR A 40 22.44 15.59 -10.29
CA TYR A 40 22.02 14.20 -10.55
C TYR A 40 22.31 13.23 -9.39
N GLY A 41 23.35 13.47 -8.58
CA GLY A 41 23.70 12.65 -7.41
C GLY A 41 22.93 12.94 -6.11
N PHE A 42 21.98 13.88 -6.13
CA PHE A 42 21.16 14.26 -4.96
C PHE A 42 19.70 13.99 -5.25
N ARG A 43 19.39 12.75 -5.65
CA ARG A 43 18.06 12.39 -6.13
C ARG A 43 17.51 11.13 -5.48
N VAL A 44 16.19 11.04 -5.53
CA VAL A 44 15.45 9.80 -5.31
C VAL A 44 14.79 9.44 -6.62
N PHE A 45 15.07 8.26 -7.14
CA PHE A 45 14.47 7.76 -8.37
C PHE A 45 13.26 6.89 -8.03
N GLY A 46 12.21 7.05 -8.84
CA GLY A 46 11.08 6.14 -8.94
C GLY A 46 11.03 5.63 -10.38
N LEU A 47 11.06 4.32 -10.54
CA LEU A 47 11.11 3.64 -11.82
C LEU A 47 9.97 2.62 -11.90
N ASN A 48 9.32 2.50 -13.05
CA ASN A 48 8.39 1.39 -13.30
C ASN A 48 9.14 0.06 -13.34
N ASN A 49 8.42 -1.06 -13.28
CA ASN A 49 8.96 -2.43 -13.38
C ASN A 49 9.88 -2.70 -14.60
N ASN A 50 9.72 -1.92 -15.68
CA ASN A 50 10.50 -2.02 -16.91
C ASN A 50 11.73 -1.09 -16.95
N GLY A 51 12.01 -0.37 -15.86
CA GLY A 51 13.13 0.55 -15.72
C GLY A 51 12.91 1.95 -16.31
N THR A 52 11.73 2.24 -16.84
CA THR A 52 11.38 3.62 -17.26
C THR A 52 11.03 4.48 -16.06
N THR A 53 11.22 5.80 -16.16
CA THR A 53 10.85 6.74 -15.09
C THR A 53 9.36 6.66 -14.77
N LEU A 54 9.04 6.58 -13.48
CA LEU A 54 7.68 6.67 -12.97
C LEU A 54 7.03 8.03 -13.33
N SER A 55 5.76 8.03 -13.68
CA SER A 55 5.05 9.27 -14.07
C SER A 55 5.12 10.32 -12.96
N GLY A 56 5.40 11.58 -13.31
CA GLY A 56 5.57 12.66 -12.33
C GLY A 56 6.94 12.71 -11.65
N TRP A 57 7.79 11.68 -11.78
CA TRP A 57 9.12 11.64 -11.15
C TRP A 57 10.22 12.38 -11.89
N ASN A 58 9.99 12.77 -13.15
CA ASN A 58 10.85 13.67 -13.94
C ASN A 58 12.36 13.33 -13.92
N GLY A 59 12.70 12.04 -13.96
CA GLY A 59 14.09 11.56 -13.88
C GLY A 59 14.68 11.64 -12.48
N GLY A 60 13.83 11.49 -11.46
CA GLY A 60 14.17 11.50 -10.04
C GLY A 60 13.87 12.84 -9.36
N LYS A 61 13.42 12.78 -8.10
CA LYS A 61 13.16 13.93 -7.24
C LYS A 61 14.44 14.46 -6.66
N VAL A 62 14.70 15.75 -6.88
CA VAL A 62 15.85 16.44 -6.32
C VAL A 62 15.66 16.61 -4.82
N THR A 63 16.72 16.29 -4.09
CA THR A 63 16.88 16.53 -2.66
C THR A 63 18.03 17.52 -2.46
N ASN A 64 18.35 17.85 -1.21
CA ASN A 64 19.34 18.88 -0.91
C ASN A 64 20.74 18.30 -0.66
N ASN A 65 20.89 16.99 -0.65
CA ASN A 65 22.16 16.29 -0.46
C ASN A 65 22.07 14.83 -0.93
N THR A 66 23.12 14.04 -0.73
CA THR A 66 23.09 12.59 -0.99
C THR A 66 22.03 11.90 -0.13
N THR A 67 21.42 10.84 -0.66
CA THR A 67 20.34 10.08 -0.03
C THR A 67 20.78 8.64 0.27
N PRO A 68 21.66 8.42 1.28
CA PRO A 68 22.19 7.10 1.59
C PRO A 68 21.26 6.25 2.46
N ALA A 69 20.21 6.83 3.06
CA ALA A 69 19.25 6.06 3.83
C ALA A 69 18.50 5.06 2.92
N SER A 70 17.95 3.98 3.47
CA SER A 70 17.06 3.12 2.68
C SER A 70 15.62 3.62 2.78
N PRO A 71 14.91 3.80 1.65
CA PRO A 71 13.52 4.23 1.65
C PRO A 71 12.60 3.27 2.42
N ALA A 72 11.53 3.82 2.97
CA ALA A 72 10.37 3.08 3.46
C ALA A 72 9.14 3.54 2.68
N ILE A 73 8.12 2.69 2.60
CA ILE A 73 6.90 2.94 1.83
C ILE A 73 5.70 2.54 2.69
N GLY A 74 4.70 3.42 2.79
CA GLY A 74 3.47 3.18 3.56
C GLY A 74 2.54 4.40 3.55
N ASP A 75 1.29 4.21 3.97
CA ASP A 75 0.23 5.22 4.01
C ASP A 75 0.39 6.12 5.25
N ILE A 76 1.24 7.14 5.13
CA ILE A 76 1.42 8.14 6.19
C ILE A 76 0.34 9.23 6.09
N ALA A 77 -0.27 9.42 4.91
CA ALA A 77 -1.31 10.42 4.70
C ALA A 77 -2.68 10.00 5.28
N GLY A 78 -2.91 8.70 5.46
CA GLY A 78 -4.18 8.11 5.87
C GLY A 78 -5.23 8.14 4.76
N ASP A 79 -4.81 8.08 3.50
CA ASP A 79 -5.70 8.11 2.34
C ASP A 79 -5.82 6.77 1.61
N ASN A 80 -5.30 5.70 2.22
CA ASN A 80 -5.17 4.34 1.72
C ASN A 80 -4.27 4.22 0.49
N ARG A 81 -3.38 5.19 0.26
CA ARG A 81 -2.35 5.10 -0.77
C ARG A 81 -0.98 5.25 -0.13
N PRO A 82 0.03 4.50 -0.59
CA PRO A 82 1.35 4.57 0.00
C PRO A 82 2.12 5.81 -0.46
N GLU A 83 2.90 6.38 0.45
CA GLU A 83 3.92 7.40 0.19
C GLU A 83 5.33 6.80 0.26
N LEU A 84 6.29 7.42 -0.45
CA LEU A 84 7.72 7.10 -0.31
C LEU A 84 8.39 8.02 0.71
N ILE A 85 9.03 7.46 1.72
CA ILE A 85 9.81 8.18 2.73
C ILE A 85 11.31 8.07 2.45
N MET A 86 12.03 9.19 2.56
CA MET A 86 13.49 9.22 2.36
C MET A 86 14.19 10.28 3.22
N GLY A 87 15.40 9.97 3.69
CA GLY A 87 16.30 10.91 4.34
C GLY A 87 17.45 11.37 3.44
N ASP A 88 17.86 12.64 3.55
CA ASP A 88 19.09 13.15 2.92
C ASP A 88 20.19 13.52 3.94
N ASN A 89 21.43 13.62 3.48
CA ASN A 89 22.58 13.97 4.31
C ASN A 89 22.57 15.43 4.81
N SER A 90 21.56 16.24 4.50
CA SER A 90 21.34 17.52 5.17
C SER A 90 20.47 17.38 6.43
N GLY A 91 20.07 16.16 6.78
CA GLY A 91 19.23 15.86 7.93
C GLY A 91 17.76 16.13 7.67
N ARG A 92 17.31 16.06 6.40
CA ARG A 92 15.89 16.26 6.06
C ARG A 92 15.23 14.95 5.72
N ILE A 93 13.98 14.83 6.17
CA ILE A 93 13.08 13.76 5.74
C ILE A 93 12.17 14.33 4.66
N PHE A 94 11.96 13.54 3.63
CA PHE A 94 11.05 13.79 2.53
C PHE A 94 10.01 12.68 2.52
N ALA A 95 8.79 13.04 2.14
CA ALA A 95 7.77 12.09 1.77
C ALA A 95 7.13 12.53 0.46
N TRP A 96 6.93 11.60 -0.47
CA TRP A 96 6.33 11.87 -1.78
C TRP A 96 5.14 10.96 -2.06
N ASN A 97 4.10 11.54 -2.64
CA ASN A 97 2.99 10.82 -3.25
C ASN A 97 3.45 10.11 -4.53
N ALA A 98 2.60 9.22 -5.06
CA ALA A 98 2.82 8.50 -6.31
C ALA A 98 3.17 9.40 -7.52
N ASP A 99 2.48 10.55 -7.64
CA ASP A 99 2.71 11.55 -8.68
C ASP A 99 4.01 12.36 -8.48
N GLY A 100 4.73 12.08 -7.40
CA GLY A 100 5.97 12.71 -7.03
C GLY A 100 5.81 14.11 -6.43
N SER A 101 4.59 14.56 -6.13
CA SER A 101 4.38 15.73 -5.28
C SER A 101 4.80 15.42 -3.84
N LEU A 102 5.20 16.45 -3.09
CA LEU A 102 5.54 16.29 -1.67
C LEU A 102 4.26 16.15 -0.85
N VAL A 103 4.29 15.27 0.14
CA VAL A 103 3.28 15.20 1.18
C VAL A 103 3.30 16.49 2.00
N SER A 104 2.14 16.94 2.46
CA SER A 104 2.03 18.15 3.28
C SER A 104 2.90 18.04 4.53
N GLY A 105 3.67 19.08 4.83
CA GLY A 105 4.62 19.08 5.96
C GLY A 105 6.02 18.61 5.62
N PHE A 106 6.23 18.00 4.45
CA PHE A 106 7.55 17.57 3.98
C PHE A 106 8.12 18.50 2.88
N PRO A 107 9.46 18.65 2.81
CA PRO A 107 10.44 18.09 3.72
C PRO A 107 10.45 18.77 5.09
N MET A 108 10.82 18.02 6.12
CA MET A 108 10.97 18.52 7.48
C MET A 108 12.36 18.19 8.06
N ILE A 109 12.77 18.93 9.11
CA ILE A 109 14.07 18.75 9.80
C ILE A 109 13.82 18.25 11.22
N PRO A 110 14.17 16.98 11.54
CA PRO A 110 13.93 16.44 12.86
C PRO A 110 15.00 16.90 13.84
N LYS A 111 14.67 16.77 15.12
CA LYS A 111 15.57 17.10 16.22
C LYS A 111 15.70 15.92 17.17
N THR A 112 16.89 15.74 17.72
CA THR A 112 17.13 14.81 18.81
C THR A 112 16.35 15.21 20.07
N TYR A 113 16.35 14.33 21.07
CA TYR A 113 15.76 14.57 22.40
C TYR A 113 16.13 15.94 23.00
N ASN A 114 17.37 16.41 22.76
CA ASN A 114 17.89 17.70 23.26
C ASN A 114 17.77 18.86 22.26
N GLY A 115 16.99 18.70 21.18
CA GLY A 115 16.70 19.79 20.24
C GLY A 115 17.76 20.02 19.16
N GLN A 116 18.69 19.09 18.97
CA GLN A 116 19.79 19.24 18.02
C GLN A 116 19.43 18.64 16.65
N THR A 117 19.84 19.31 15.58
CA THR A 117 19.75 18.78 14.22
C THR A 117 21.05 18.07 13.85
N HIS A 118 20.96 17.01 13.05
CA HIS A 118 22.12 16.23 12.59
C HIS A 118 21.90 15.78 11.15
N ASN A 119 23.01 15.60 10.44
CA ASN A 119 23.00 14.89 9.17
C ASN A 119 22.62 13.43 9.40
N PHE A 120 21.96 12.81 8.42
CA PHE A 120 21.81 11.36 8.43
C PHE A 120 23.15 10.72 8.07
N ASP A 121 23.72 9.96 9.00
CA ASP A 121 24.91 9.15 8.73
C ASP A 121 24.46 7.86 7.99
N VAL A 122 25.34 7.36 7.11
CA VAL A 122 25.08 6.19 6.24
C VAL A 122 24.69 4.97 7.08
N GLY A 123 23.51 4.38 6.81
CA GLY A 123 23.04 3.14 7.46
C GLY A 123 21.64 3.21 8.10
N LEU A 124 21.01 4.39 8.12
CA LEU A 124 19.66 4.54 8.65
C LEU A 124 18.60 4.15 7.61
N SER A 125 17.54 3.50 8.08
CA SER A 125 16.29 3.28 7.35
C SER A 125 15.16 3.71 8.27
N PHE A 126 13.99 3.91 7.70
CA PHE A 126 12.77 4.29 8.41
C PHE A 126 11.94 3.04 8.66
N VAL A 127 11.18 3.03 9.75
CA VAL A 127 10.10 2.08 9.96
C VAL A 127 8.80 2.85 10.13
N LEU A 128 7.70 2.20 9.75
CA LEU A 128 6.36 2.76 9.73
C LEU A 128 5.44 1.90 10.61
N GLY A 129 4.67 2.56 11.46
CA GLY A 129 3.68 1.94 12.34
C GLY A 129 2.73 3.00 12.91
N ASP A 130 1.48 2.61 13.15
CA ASP A 130 0.49 3.46 13.81
C ASP A 130 0.73 3.44 15.34
N ILE A 131 1.36 4.49 15.84
CA ILE A 131 1.82 4.57 17.23
C ILE A 131 0.90 5.39 18.14
N ASP A 132 -0.08 6.08 17.57
CA ASP A 132 -1.08 6.87 18.30
C ASP A 132 -2.54 6.50 18.03
N ASN A 133 -2.76 5.43 17.26
CA ASN A 133 -4.03 4.76 16.95
C ASN A 133 -5.02 5.69 16.24
N ASP A 134 -4.52 6.47 15.28
CA ASP A 134 -5.32 7.32 14.40
C ASP A 134 -5.57 6.70 12.99
N ASN A 135 -5.08 5.47 12.76
CA ASN A 135 -5.04 4.76 11.47
C ASN A 135 -4.18 5.43 10.42
N LYS A 136 -3.13 6.13 10.84
CA LYS A 136 -2.06 6.62 9.97
C LYS A 136 -0.73 6.12 10.47
N GLN A 137 0.18 5.96 9.53
CA GLN A 137 1.50 5.47 9.85
C GLN A 137 2.41 6.63 10.30
N GLU A 138 3.05 6.48 11.45
CA GLU A 138 4.13 7.36 11.87
C GLU A 138 5.46 6.91 11.27
N ILE A 139 6.38 7.86 11.12
CA ILE A 139 7.75 7.63 10.67
C ILE A 139 8.68 7.56 11.88
N ILE A 140 9.31 6.40 12.08
CA ILE A 140 10.23 6.12 13.18
C ILE A 140 11.63 5.87 12.65
N PHE A 141 12.62 6.53 13.25
CA PHE A 141 14.03 6.37 12.88
C PHE A 141 14.97 6.76 14.03
N ASN A 142 16.20 6.27 13.93
CA ASN A 142 17.25 6.57 14.89
C ASN A 142 18.01 7.84 14.50
N MET A 143 18.31 8.69 15.48
CA MET A 143 19.07 9.93 15.31
C MET A 143 20.03 10.12 16.49
N LYS A 144 21.29 9.75 16.29
CA LYS A 144 22.31 9.67 17.36
C LYS A 144 21.82 8.73 18.47
N SER A 145 21.68 9.20 19.71
CA SER A 145 21.18 8.37 20.82
C SER A 145 19.65 8.44 21.00
N SER A 146 18.94 9.18 20.15
CA SER A 146 17.48 9.34 20.22
C SER A 146 16.79 8.46 19.19
N VAL A 147 15.63 7.92 19.54
CA VAL A 147 14.63 7.51 18.54
C VAL A 147 13.69 8.68 18.32
N VAL A 148 13.46 9.04 17.06
CA VAL A 148 12.58 10.13 16.66
C VAL A 148 11.38 9.55 15.96
N ILE A 149 10.19 10.02 16.37
CA ILE A 149 8.90 9.70 15.77
C ILE A 149 8.27 10.97 15.22
N VAL A 150 7.76 10.91 14.00
CA VAL A 150 7.16 12.00 13.23
C VAL A 150 5.85 11.51 12.60
N ASP A 151 4.79 12.30 12.67
CA ASP A 151 3.52 11.98 11.98
C ASP A 151 3.58 12.21 10.46
N GLY A 152 2.56 11.73 9.74
CA GLY A 152 2.44 11.93 8.30
C GLY A 152 2.25 13.38 7.83
N ASN A 153 2.11 14.33 8.76
CA ASN A 153 2.05 15.77 8.48
C ASN A 153 3.38 16.49 8.79
N GLY A 154 4.45 15.75 9.10
CA GLY A 154 5.77 16.29 9.39
C GLY A 154 5.92 16.88 10.79
N GLN A 155 4.99 16.59 11.71
CA GLN A 155 5.09 16.99 13.11
C GLN A 155 5.84 15.91 13.91
N GLN A 156 6.94 16.31 14.55
CA GLN A 156 7.66 15.44 15.47
C GLN A 156 6.83 15.17 16.75
N LEU A 157 6.53 13.91 17.03
CA LEU A 157 5.76 13.46 18.19
C LEU A 157 6.62 13.20 19.42
N THR A 158 7.91 12.94 19.23
CA THR A 158 8.90 12.85 20.30
C THR A 158 9.38 14.22 20.77
N THR A 159 9.83 14.31 22.02
CA THR A 159 10.36 15.55 22.58
C THR A 159 11.61 16.03 21.85
N SER A 160 11.71 17.34 21.73
CA SER A 160 12.91 18.03 21.23
C SER A 160 13.47 19.04 22.25
N ASN A 161 12.99 18.98 23.49
CA ASN A 161 13.36 19.91 24.56
C ASN A 161 13.57 19.18 25.89
N SER A 162 14.25 18.03 25.83
CA SER A 162 14.58 17.20 26.99
C SER A 162 13.38 16.86 27.87
N GLY A 163 12.23 16.57 27.25
CA GLY A 163 10.97 16.25 27.93
C GLY A 163 10.18 17.45 28.44
N ALA A 164 10.70 18.69 28.37
CA ALA A 164 10.02 19.87 28.89
C ALA A 164 8.77 20.29 28.08
N ASP A 165 8.58 19.73 26.89
CA ASP A 165 7.40 19.91 26.03
C ASP A 165 6.30 18.86 26.29
N GLY A 166 6.49 17.95 27.26
CA GLY A 166 5.50 16.94 27.64
C GLY A 166 5.36 15.77 26.65
N LYS A 167 6.19 15.73 25.60
CA LYS A 167 6.23 14.65 24.62
C LYS A 167 7.08 13.47 25.11
N PRO A 168 6.81 12.23 24.66
CA PRO A 168 7.64 11.08 24.99
C PRO A 168 9.06 11.25 24.44
N GLY A 169 10.03 10.61 25.10
CA GLY A 169 11.43 10.62 24.68
C GLY A 169 12.05 9.24 24.84
N TYR A 170 12.57 8.68 23.75
CA TYR A 170 13.24 7.39 23.71
C TYR A 170 14.72 7.62 23.47
N THR A 171 15.56 7.33 24.46
CA THR A 171 16.99 7.59 24.40
C THR A 171 17.79 6.41 24.92
N THR A 172 19.00 6.25 24.37
CA THR A 172 19.95 5.21 24.74
C THR A 172 21.25 5.82 25.26
N GLY A 173 22.10 4.99 25.88
CA GLY A 173 23.42 5.41 26.36
C GLY A 173 24.42 5.67 25.22
N GLY A 174 24.29 4.96 24.09
CA GLY A 174 25.18 5.05 22.93
C GLY A 174 24.53 5.68 21.69
N TRP A 175 25.29 5.69 20.59
CA TRP A 175 24.74 6.07 19.28
C TRP A 175 24.09 4.86 18.63
N LEU A 176 22.88 5.06 18.12
CA LEU A 176 22.12 4.12 17.34
C LEU A 176 22.56 4.24 15.87
N VAL A 177 23.16 3.18 15.34
CA VAL A 177 23.66 3.07 13.96
C VAL A 177 22.96 1.95 13.17
N ASN A 178 21.83 1.48 13.70
CA ASN A 178 20.96 0.44 13.15
C ASN A 178 19.59 1.03 12.80
N THR A 179 18.76 0.24 12.11
CA THR A 179 17.33 0.52 11.94
C THR A 179 16.56 0.05 13.18
N PRO A 180 15.58 0.81 13.69
CA PRO A 180 14.64 0.31 14.70
C PRO A 180 13.78 -0.85 14.15
N ALA A 181 13.06 -1.54 15.03
CA ALA A 181 12.01 -2.48 14.66
C ALA A 181 10.78 -2.27 15.54
N LEU A 182 9.61 -2.58 14.99
CA LEU A 182 8.33 -2.59 15.68
C LEU A 182 7.79 -4.02 15.72
N GLY A 183 7.09 -4.35 16.81
CA GLY A 183 6.32 -5.58 16.92
C GLY A 183 5.77 -5.77 18.32
N ASP A 184 4.65 -6.46 18.41
CA ASP A 184 4.09 -6.95 19.67
C ASP A 184 4.93 -8.14 20.15
N VAL A 185 5.75 -7.93 21.17
CA VAL A 185 6.68 -8.94 21.70
C VAL A 185 6.19 -9.54 23.02
N ASP A 186 5.17 -8.96 23.64
CA ASP A 186 4.58 -9.45 24.89
C ASP A 186 3.10 -9.86 24.80
N ASP A 187 2.54 -9.85 23.58
CA ASP A 187 1.18 -10.25 23.21
C ASP A 187 0.08 -9.40 23.88
N ASP A 188 0.34 -8.11 24.13
CA ASP A 188 -0.64 -7.18 24.73
C ASP A 188 -1.54 -6.46 23.69
N GLY A 189 -1.28 -6.68 22.40
CA GLY A 189 -2.01 -6.08 21.29
C GLY A 189 -1.54 -4.66 20.93
N ARG A 190 -0.36 -4.26 21.40
CA ARG A 190 0.30 -2.99 21.10
C ARG A 190 1.71 -3.26 20.60
N LEU A 191 2.33 -2.25 19.99
CA LEU A 191 3.68 -2.35 19.46
C LEU A 191 4.70 -2.00 20.53
N GLU A 192 5.79 -2.75 20.54
CA GLU A 192 7.03 -2.34 21.18
C GLU A 192 7.99 -1.76 20.15
N LEU A 193 8.69 -0.70 20.56
CA LEU A 193 9.83 -0.14 19.85
C LEU A 193 11.12 -0.83 20.30
N ILE A 194 11.77 -1.53 19.38
CA ILE A 194 13.03 -2.24 19.62
C ILE A 194 14.21 -1.53 18.94
N VAL A 195 15.22 -1.18 19.72
CA VAL A 195 16.52 -0.68 19.22
C VAL A 195 17.67 -1.29 20.01
N HIS A 196 18.89 -1.18 19.50
CA HIS A 196 20.05 -1.63 20.25
C HIS A 196 21.28 -0.75 20.04
N ASP A 197 22.08 -0.64 21.10
CA ASP A 197 23.48 -0.26 21.04
C ASP A 197 24.35 -1.46 21.50
N SER A 198 25.17 -1.29 22.54
CA SER A 198 25.71 -2.41 23.31
C SER A 198 24.68 -3.07 24.25
N THR A 199 23.47 -2.51 24.31
CA THR A 199 22.31 -2.93 25.10
C THR A 199 21.09 -2.98 24.18
N LEU A 200 20.24 -3.98 24.33
CA LEU A 200 18.92 -4.05 23.68
C LEU A 200 17.92 -3.24 24.52
N TYR A 201 17.20 -2.34 23.89
CA TYR A 201 16.11 -1.58 24.49
C TYR A 201 14.80 -1.96 23.82
N VAL A 202 13.77 -2.15 24.64
CA VAL A 202 12.41 -2.45 24.23
C VAL A 202 11.52 -1.51 25.02
N TRP A 203 10.73 -0.68 24.34
CA TRP A 203 9.78 0.24 24.96
C TRP A 203 8.38 0.00 24.44
N ASP A 204 7.42 -0.14 25.33
CA ASP A 204 6.00 -0.18 24.99
C ASP A 204 5.58 1.15 24.34
N LEU A 205 4.77 1.06 23.29
CA LEU A 205 4.07 2.20 22.70
C LEU A 205 2.60 2.12 23.11
N PRO A 206 2.21 2.66 24.28
CA PRO A 206 0.92 2.34 24.90
C PRO A 206 -0.30 2.90 24.16
N ASN A 207 -0.12 3.73 23.15
CA ASN A 207 -1.20 4.26 22.33
C ASN A 207 -1.21 3.68 20.91
N SER A 208 -0.31 2.73 20.62
CA SER A 208 -0.23 2.08 19.31
C SER A 208 -1.31 1.02 19.11
N ASN A 209 -1.49 0.62 17.86
CA ASN A 209 -2.12 -0.63 17.47
C ASN A 209 -1.12 -1.48 16.66
N LEU A 210 -1.53 -2.66 16.18
CA LEU A 210 -0.65 -3.57 15.45
C LEU A 210 -0.46 -3.24 13.96
N ASP A 211 -0.99 -2.11 13.49
CA ASP A 211 -0.91 -1.71 12.09
C ASP A 211 0.48 -1.15 11.75
N THR A 212 1.23 -1.87 10.92
CA THR A 212 2.59 -1.50 10.52
C THR A 212 2.82 -1.75 9.05
N ASP A 213 3.01 -0.67 8.29
CA ASP A 213 3.30 -0.76 6.85
C ASP A 213 4.77 -1.11 6.57
N TRP A 214 5.68 -0.79 7.50
CA TRP A 214 7.11 -1.06 7.31
C TRP A 214 7.79 -1.28 8.68
N PRO A 215 7.50 -2.37 9.40
CA PRO A 215 7.88 -2.53 10.80
C PRO A 215 9.39 -2.65 11.03
N MET A 216 10.19 -2.99 10.00
CA MET A 216 11.63 -3.23 10.16
C MET A 216 12.45 -2.97 8.89
N PHE A 217 13.78 -3.08 9.03
CA PHE A 217 14.69 -2.92 7.90
C PHE A 217 14.34 -3.88 6.76
N LYS A 218 14.11 -3.29 5.56
CA LYS A 218 13.65 -3.99 4.36
C LYS A 218 12.26 -4.61 4.48
N HIS A 219 11.35 -3.86 5.10
CA HIS A 219 9.93 -4.16 5.26
C HIS A 219 9.65 -5.26 6.28
N ASP A 220 10.15 -6.48 6.05
CA ASP A 220 9.79 -7.67 6.81
C ASP A 220 11.01 -8.51 7.24
N ALA A 221 10.74 -9.60 7.98
CA ALA A 221 11.76 -10.52 8.48
C ALA A 221 12.51 -11.28 7.36
N GLU A 222 11.89 -11.42 6.19
CA GLU A 222 12.52 -12.00 4.99
C GLU A 222 13.39 -10.98 4.24
N ARG A 223 13.29 -9.69 4.61
CA ARG A 223 14.01 -8.56 4.03
C ARG A 223 13.71 -8.38 2.55
N THR A 224 12.44 -8.51 2.18
CA THR A 224 11.99 -8.42 0.78
C THR A 224 12.18 -7.04 0.17
N SER A 225 12.23 -5.98 1.01
CA SER A 225 12.14 -4.59 0.57
C SER A 225 10.85 -4.29 -0.23
N ARG A 226 9.80 -5.12 -0.10
CA ARG A 226 8.59 -5.03 -0.93
C ARG A 226 7.38 -4.72 -0.06
N ALA A 227 6.82 -3.52 -0.18
CA ALA A 227 5.50 -3.22 0.39
C ALA A 227 4.43 -3.82 -0.53
N ASN A 228 3.79 -4.89 -0.05
CA ASN A 228 2.70 -5.54 -0.75
C ASN A 228 1.39 -4.91 -0.29
N ARG A 229 0.55 -4.51 -1.24
CA ARG A 229 -0.80 -4.06 -0.90
C ARG A 229 -1.65 -5.26 -0.48
N PRO A 230 -2.33 -5.21 0.68
CA PRO A 230 -3.31 -6.23 1.04
C PRO A 230 -4.30 -6.43 -0.09
N GLY A 231 -4.73 -7.67 -0.27
CA GLY A 231 -5.78 -7.98 -1.23
C GLY A 231 -6.98 -7.06 -1.00
N THR A 232 -7.51 -6.45 -2.06
CA THR A 232 -8.68 -5.56 -1.99
C THR A 232 -9.62 -5.85 -3.14
N LEU A 233 -10.93 -5.97 -2.85
CA LEU A 233 -11.93 -6.18 -3.88
C LEU A 233 -12.02 -4.97 -4.82
N GLY A 234 -11.71 -5.19 -6.09
CA GLY A 234 -11.90 -4.19 -7.13
C GLY A 234 -13.36 -4.01 -7.54
N PRO A 235 -13.62 -3.09 -8.49
CA PRO A 235 -14.95 -2.91 -9.06
C PRO A 235 -15.52 -4.24 -9.55
N VAL A 236 -16.72 -4.57 -9.10
CA VAL A 236 -17.44 -5.74 -9.57
C VAL A 236 -18.27 -5.37 -10.78
N THR A 237 -18.42 -6.27 -11.75
CA THR A 237 -19.33 -6.04 -12.87
C THR A 237 -20.77 -6.13 -12.38
N ASN A 238 -21.53 -5.03 -12.49
CA ASN A 238 -22.88 -4.94 -11.94
C ASN A 238 -23.98 -5.44 -12.88
N GLU A 239 -23.62 -5.92 -14.08
CA GLU A 239 -24.58 -6.35 -15.08
C GLU A 239 -24.10 -7.65 -15.72
N MET A 240 -25.02 -8.59 -15.90
CA MET A 240 -24.78 -9.82 -16.64
C MET A 240 -25.65 -9.83 -17.89
N PHE A 241 -25.07 -10.21 -19.01
CA PHE A 241 -25.81 -10.35 -20.25
C PHE A 241 -25.66 -11.77 -20.78
N VAL A 242 -26.77 -12.48 -20.87
CA VAL A 242 -26.81 -13.86 -21.34
C VAL A 242 -27.64 -13.90 -22.61
N ILE A 243 -27.04 -14.23 -23.75
CA ILE A 243 -27.78 -14.46 -25.00
C ILE A 243 -27.86 -15.97 -25.22
N PRO A 244 -28.95 -16.65 -24.81
CA PRO A 244 -29.09 -18.07 -25.07
C PRO A 244 -29.29 -18.34 -26.57
N ALA A 245 -28.73 -19.45 -27.06
CA ALA A 245 -29.02 -19.93 -28.41
C ALA A 245 -30.51 -20.31 -28.53
N ALA A 246 -31.10 -20.21 -29.73
CA ALA A 246 -32.49 -20.62 -29.95
C ALA A 246 -32.72 -22.07 -29.50
N GLY A 247 -33.72 -22.26 -28.63
CA GLY A 247 -34.07 -23.57 -28.08
C GLY A 247 -33.22 -24.02 -26.88
N ALA A 248 -32.33 -23.16 -26.35
CA ALA A 248 -31.61 -23.46 -25.12
C ALA A 248 -32.56 -23.50 -23.92
N THR A 249 -32.41 -24.53 -23.09
CA THR A 249 -33.13 -24.69 -21.83
C THR A 249 -32.34 -24.20 -20.64
N GLN A 250 -31.01 -24.06 -20.79
CA GLN A 250 -30.08 -23.64 -19.76
C GLN A 250 -29.12 -22.58 -20.32
N ALA A 251 -28.69 -21.65 -19.47
CA ALA A 251 -27.55 -20.79 -19.76
C ALA A 251 -26.63 -20.62 -18.56
N ASN A 252 -25.37 -20.29 -18.85
CA ASN A 252 -24.34 -19.99 -17.86
C ASN A 252 -24.07 -18.49 -17.84
N GLY A 253 -23.91 -17.97 -16.63
CA GLY A 253 -23.55 -16.60 -16.35
C GLY A 253 -22.31 -16.51 -15.49
N ALA A 254 -21.57 -15.40 -15.60
CA ALA A 254 -20.41 -15.14 -14.77
C ALA A 254 -20.34 -13.66 -14.38
N ILE A 255 -20.18 -13.39 -13.09
CA ILE A 255 -19.83 -12.06 -12.56
C ILE A 255 -18.34 -12.04 -12.31
N GLY A 256 -17.66 -11.05 -12.87
CA GLY A 256 -16.23 -10.89 -12.68
C GLY A 256 -15.88 -10.17 -11.39
N ILE A 257 -14.95 -10.74 -10.64
CA ILE A 257 -14.36 -10.13 -9.43
C ILE A 257 -12.84 -10.07 -9.60
N THR A 258 -12.26 -8.95 -9.18
CA THR A 258 -10.83 -8.67 -9.35
C THR A 258 -10.22 -8.36 -8.01
N ASN A 259 -9.01 -8.86 -7.76
CA ASN A 259 -8.18 -8.42 -6.64
C ASN A 259 -7.26 -7.30 -7.13
N LEU A 260 -7.35 -6.13 -6.50
CA LEU A 260 -6.46 -4.99 -6.81
C LEU A 260 -5.16 -4.98 -5.98
N GLY A 261 -5.09 -5.84 -4.95
CA GLY A 261 -3.93 -5.95 -4.07
C GLY A 261 -2.89 -6.93 -4.58
N ASP A 262 -1.69 -6.84 -4.00
CA ASP A 262 -0.58 -7.76 -4.26
C ASP A 262 -0.73 -9.10 -3.53
N GLU A 263 -1.44 -9.09 -2.40
CA GLU A 263 -1.69 -10.30 -1.60
C GLU A 263 -2.97 -11.01 -2.03
N PRO A 264 -3.05 -12.35 -1.89
CA PRO A 264 -4.26 -13.09 -2.21
C PRO A 264 -5.47 -12.71 -1.36
N LEU A 265 -6.65 -12.85 -1.94
CA LEU A 265 -7.95 -12.69 -1.30
C LEU A 265 -8.71 -13.99 -1.21
N ASN A 266 -9.36 -14.24 -0.08
CA ASN A 266 -10.50 -15.16 -0.04
C ASN A 266 -11.77 -14.41 -0.43
N TRP A 267 -12.65 -15.03 -1.19
CA TRP A 267 -13.94 -14.46 -1.55
C TRP A 267 -15.07 -15.45 -1.30
N SER A 268 -16.24 -14.91 -0.98
CA SER A 268 -17.49 -15.66 -0.96
C SER A 268 -18.62 -14.83 -1.56
N ALA A 269 -19.58 -15.51 -2.17
CA ALA A 269 -20.79 -14.94 -2.73
C ALA A 269 -21.99 -15.59 -2.05
N SER A 270 -22.95 -14.77 -1.69
CA SER A 270 -24.27 -15.19 -1.23
C SER A 270 -25.31 -14.51 -2.10
N ASP A 271 -26.50 -15.08 -2.17
CA ASP A 271 -27.55 -14.58 -3.02
C ASP A 271 -28.88 -14.43 -2.30
N SER A 272 -29.71 -13.56 -2.86
CA SER A 272 -31.13 -13.44 -2.57
C SER A 272 -31.88 -13.43 -3.89
N LEU A 273 -31.70 -14.48 -4.69
CA LEU A 273 -32.29 -14.57 -6.02
C LEU A 273 -33.80 -14.74 -5.94
N ALA A 274 -34.51 -14.02 -6.81
CA ALA A 274 -35.97 -14.03 -6.87
C ALA A 274 -36.53 -15.29 -7.58
N HIS A 275 -35.66 -16.06 -8.24
CA HIS A 275 -36.04 -17.18 -9.08
C HIS A 275 -35.35 -18.48 -8.61
N HIS A 276 -36.15 -19.53 -8.39
CA HIS A 276 -35.68 -20.86 -7.98
C HIS A 276 -34.90 -21.62 -9.08
N ASN A 277 -34.86 -21.08 -10.29
CA ASN A 277 -34.18 -21.68 -11.44
C ASN A 277 -32.80 -21.04 -11.68
N VAL A 278 -32.30 -20.26 -10.73
CA VAL A 278 -31.00 -19.60 -10.81
C VAL A 278 -30.17 -20.07 -9.62
N ASP A 279 -29.06 -20.75 -9.90
CA ASP A 279 -28.20 -21.33 -8.89
C ASP A 279 -26.77 -20.77 -9.00
N LEU A 280 -26.19 -20.41 -7.85
CA LEU A 280 -24.75 -20.16 -7.73
C LEU A 280 -23.99 -21.50 -7.70
N ILE A 281 -23.06 -21.69 -8.63
CA ILE A 281 -22.28 -22.93 -8.74
C ILE A 281 -20.92 -22.80 -8.07
N LEU A 282 -20.30 -21.63 -8.17
CA LEU A 282 -19.07 -21.31 -7.44
C LEU A 282 -19.31 -20.05 -6.63
N SER A 283 -19.51 -20.24 -5.33
CA SER A 283 -19.85 -19.20 -4.37
C SER A 283 -18.70 -18.86 -3.42
N SER A 284 -17.51 -19.44 -3.61
CA SER A 284 -16.32 -19.03 -2.87
C SER A 284 -15.04 -19.49 -3.57
N GLY A 285 -13.94 -18.88 -3.20
CA GLY A 285 -12.62 -19.27 -3.67
C GLY A 285 -11.54 -18.32 -3.19
N GLN A 286 -10.37 -18.43 -3.83
CA GLN A 286 -9.24 -17.54 -3.59
C GLN A 286 -8.83 -16.87 -4.90
N ILE A 287 -8.48 -15.58 -4.84
CA ILE A 287 -7.94 -14.80 -5.95
C ILE A 287 -6.49 -14.49 -5.61
N ALA A 288 -5.54 -14.82 -6.49
CA ALA A 288 -4.16 -14.39 -6.32
C ALA A 288 -4.04 -12.84 -6.36
N GLY A 289 -2.89 -12.30 -5.95
CA GLY A 289 -2.59 -10.87 -6.14
C GLY A 289 -2.74 -10.45 -7.60
N HIS A 290 -3.37 -9.30 -7.84
CA HIS A 290 -3.74 -8.80 -9.18
C HIS A 290 -4.52 -9.82 -10.03
N GLY A 291 -5.14 -10.80 -9.39
CA GLY A 291 -5.85 -11.89 -10.02
C GLY A 291 -7.32 -11.57 -10.30
N TYR A 292 -7.97 -12.50 -10.99
CA TYR A 292 -9.40 -12.45 -11.30
C TYR A 292 -10.05 -13.79 -10.96
N ALA A 293 -11.29 -13.73 -10.49
CA ALA A 293 -12.16 -14.88 -10.37
C ALA A 293 -13.56 -14.55 -10.90
N SER A 294 -14.39 -15.57 -11.03
CA SER A 294 -15.78 -15.41 -11.44
C SER A 294 -16.72 -16.08 -10.46
N VAL A 295 -17.77 -15.36 -10.08
CA VAL A 295 -18.97 -15.96 -9.49
C VAL A 295 -19.77 -16.55 -10.64
N ASN A 296 -19.82 -17.88 -10.71
CA ASN A 296 -20.50 -18.58 -11.80
C ASN A 296 -21.91 -18.99 -11.39
N LEU A 297 -22.86 -18.83 -12.30
CA LEU A 297 -24.25 -19.19 -12.10
C LEU A 297 -24.82 -19.97 -13.29
N VAL A 298 -25.79 -20.83 -12.99
CA VAL A 298 -26.62 -21.53 -13.96
C VAL A 298 -28.04 -21.01 -13.87
N ILE A 299 -28.64 -20.81 -15.05
CA ILE A 299 -30.03 -20.43 -15.23
C ILE A 299 -30.70 -21.58 -15.96
N ASP A 300 -31.56 -22.31 -15.27
CA ASP A 300 -32.38 -23.39 -15.82
C ASP A 300 -33.76 -22.90 -16.25
N ASP A 301 -34.47 -23.74 -17.00
CA ASP A 301 -35.82 -23.49 -17.52
C ASP A 301 -35.97 -22.10 -18.19
N LEU A 302 -34.97 -21.71 -18.99
CA LEU A 302 -34.96 -20.44 -19.74
C LEU A 302 -36.29 -20.09 -20.46
N PRO A 303 -37.04 -21.06 -21.05
CA PRO A 303 -38.32 -20.75 -21.66
C PRO A 303 -39.36 -20.10 -20.73
N ASP A 304 -39.26 -20.29 -19.41
CA ASP A 304 -40.22 -19.77 -18.42
C ASP A 304 -40.09 -18.26 -18.21
N PHE A 305 -38.92 -17.69 -18.47
CA PHE A 305 -38.67 -16.26 -18.35
C PHE A 305 -39.34 -15.47 -19.49
N GLY A 306 -39.43 -16.02 -20.70
CA GLY A 306 -39.93 -15.29 -21.87
C GLY A 306 -38.97 -14.17 -22.37
N ILE A 307 -39.28 -13.55 -23.50
CA ILE A 307 -38.43 -12.52 -24.13
C ILE A 307 -38.50 -11.21 -23.35
N GLY A 308 -37.35 -10.62 -23.03
CA GLY A 308 -37.26 -9.31 -22.35
C GLY A 308 -36.20 -9.27 -21.25
N TRP A 309 -36.24 -8.18 -20.48
CA TRP A 309 -35.42 -8.01 -19.27
C TRP A 309 -36.16 -8.59 -18.06
N HIS A 310 -35.41 -9.29 -17.21
CA HIS A 310 -35.86 -9.92 -15.98
C HIS A 310 -34.91 -9.58 -14.86
N ASP A 311 -35.45 -9.21 -13.71
CA ASP A 311 -34.68 -9.00 -12.49
C ASP A 311 -34.51 -10.34 -11.77
N LEU A 312 -33.28 -10.80 -11.62
CA LEU A 312 -32.98 -12.06 -10.97
C LEU A 312 -32.80 -11.90 -9.45
N GLY A 313 -32.75 -10.67 -8.94
CA GLY A 313 -32.44 -10.37 -7.54
C GLY A 313 -30.97 -10.03 -7.32
N ASP A 314 -30.50 -10.15 -6.09
CA ASP A 314 -29.19 -9.64 -5.70
C ASP A 314 -28.18 -10.75 -5.37
N ILE A 315 -26.92 -10.48 -5.71
CA ILE A 315 -25.75 -11.25 -5.26
C ILE A 315 -24.88 -10.33 -4.41
N THR A 316 -24.49 -10.79 -3.23
CA THR A 316 -23.52 -10.11 -2.36
C THR A 316 -22.21 -10.88 -2.37
N VAL A 317 -21.15 -10.23 -2.85
CA VAL A 317 -19.77 -10.71 -2.78
C VAL A 317 -19.11 -10.07 -1.58
N THR A 318 -18.43 -10.88 -0.77
CA THR A 318 -17.58 -10.45 0.34
C THR A 318 -16.18 -11.00 0.16
N THR A 319 -15.17 -10.21 0.53
CA THR A 319 -13.77 -10.64 0.49
C THR A 319 -13.12 -10.48 1.85
N THR A 320 -12.14 -11.34 2.11
CA THR A 320 -11.26 -11.25 3.28
C THR A 320 -9.82 -11.46 2.86
N THR A 321 -8.89 -10.87 3.60
CA THR A 321 -7.47 -11.21 3.52
C THR A 321 -7.25 -12.66 3.96
N LEU A 322 -6.03 -13.19 3.81
CA LEU A 322 -5.71 -14.53 4.30
C LEU A 322 -5.72 -14.65 5.84
N SER A 323 -5.53 -13.54 6.55
CA SER A 323 -5.68 -13.43 8.00
C SER A 323 -7.15 -13.38 8.44
N GLY A 324 -8.08 -13.15 7.52
CA GLY A 324 -9.52 -13.09 7.78
C GLY A 324 -10.08 -11.68 7.95
N ASP A 325 -9.26 -10.64 7.73
CA ASP A 325 -9.70 -9.25 7.84
C ASP A 325 -10.60 -8.87 6.65
N PRO A 326 -11.69 -8.10 6.87
CA PRO A 326 -12.57 -7.66 5.78
C PRO A 326 -11.79 -6.89 4.71
N ALA A 327 -11.95 -7.30 3.45
CA ALA A 327 -11.17 -6.76 2.32
C ALA A 327 -12.06 -6.19 1.19
N GLY A 328 -13.34 -5.95 1.50
CA GLY A 328 -14.33 -5.41 0.58
C GLY A 328 -15.64 -6.19 0.54
N SER A 329 -16.69 -5.53 0.08
CA SER A 329 -18.00 -6.11 -0.16
C SER A 329 -18.71 -5.36 -1.28
N ALA A 330 -19.44 -6.09 -2.12
CA ALA A 330 -20.24 -5.52 -3.20
C ALA A 330 -21.59 -6.23 -3.29
N GLN A 331 -22.67 -5.44 -3.39
CA GLN A 331 -24.01 -5.94 -3.68
C GLN A 331 -24.34 -5.60 -5.14
N ILE A 332 -24.82 -6.61 -5.87
CA ILE A 332 -25.01 -6.55 -7.31
C ILE A 332 -26.44 -6.97 -7.61
N ASN A 333 -27.20 -6.09 -8.26
CA ASN A 333 -28.50 -6.45 -8.81
C ASN A 333 -28.32 -7.15 -10.16
N LEU A 334 -28.71 -8.41 -10.23
CA LEU A 334 -28.52 -9.24 -11.40
C LEU A 334 -29.71 -9.10 -12.36
N GLN A 335 -29.46 -8.60 -13.56
CA GLN A 335 -30.47 -8.54 -14.62
C GLN A 335 -30.17 -9.59 -15.71
N LEU A 336 -31.22 -10.23 -16.22
CA LEU A 336 -31.16 -11.17 -17.32
C LEU A 336 -31.94 -10.60 -18.52
N PHE A 337 -31.31 -10.57 -19.69
CA PHE A 337 -32.02 -10.28 -20.94
C PHE A 337 -32.14 -11.52 -21.80
N ILE A 338 -33.37 -11.89 -22.18
CA ILE A 338 -33.62 -12.98 -23.15
C ILE A 338 -34.07 -12.38 -24.47
N GLY A 339 -33.25 -12.56 -25.52
CA GLY A 339 -33.51 -12.10 -26.88
C GLY A 339 -33.97 -13.21 -27.83
N ASN A 340 -34.46 -12.82 -29.02
CA ASN A 340 -34.76 -13.75 -30.11
C ASN A 340 -33.55 -13.84 -31.07
N SER A 341 -32.96 -15.02 -31.24
CA SER A 341 -31.72 -15.21 -32.00
C SER A 341 -31.85 -15.04 -33.52
N THR A 342 -33.02 -14.66 -34.04
CA THR A 342 -33.26 -14.48 -35.48
C THR A 342 -32.87 -13.09 -36.01
N GLN A 343 -32.51 -12.13 -35.15
CA GLN A 343 -31.96 -10.83 -35.56
C GLN A 343 -30.94 -10.32 -34.53
N ILE A 344 -29.64 -10.54 -34.75
CA ILE A 344 -28.58 -9.84 -34.00
C ILE A 344 -28.17 -8.61 -34.82
N PHE A 345 -28.69 -7.44 -34.44
CA PHE A 345 -28.05 -6.17 -34.77
C PHE A 345 -27.35 -5.68 -33.49
N LEU A 346 -26.02 -5.76 -33.43
CA LEU A 346 -25.23 -4.93 -32.51
C LEU A 346 -25.26 -3.47 -33.02
N PRO A 347 -25.26 -2.43 -32.17
CA PRO A 347 -24.80 -2.40 -30.78
C PRO A 347 -25.86 -1.96 -29.75
N MET A 348 -25.74 -2.48 -28.52
CA MET A 348 -26.44 -1.92 -27.34
C MET A 348 -25.81 -0.56 -26.98
N ALA A 349 -26.63 0.50 -26.98
CA ALA A 349 -26.32 1.73 -26.27
C ALA A 349 -26.62 1.53 -24.77
N PRO A 350 -25.84 2.09 -23.84
CA PRO A 350 -26.21 2.12 -22.42
C PRO A 350 -27.52 2.88 -22.22
N LYS A 351 -28.35 2.48 -21.25
CA LYS A 351 -29.59 3.21 -20.88
C LYS A 351 -29.30 4.69 -20.55
N PRO A 352 -30.23 5.62 -20.87
CA PRO A 352 -30.12 7.03 -20.50
C PRO A 352 -30.21 7.27 -18.99
#